data_AF-A0A8J5KCP5-F1
#
_entry.id   AF-A0A8J5KCP5-F1
#
_cell.length_a   1.000
_cell.length_b   1.000
_cell.length_c   1.000
_cell.angle_alpha   90.00
_cell.angle_beta   90.00
_cell.angle_gamma   90.00
#
_symmetry.space_group_name_H-M   'P 1'
#
loop_
_entity.id
_entity.type
_entity.pdbx_description
1 polymer ?
#
loop_
_entity_poly.entity_id
_entity_poly.type
_entity_poly.pdbx_seq_one_letter_code
_entity_poly.pdbx_strand_id
1 'polypeptide(L)'
;MPPGFPIFPLKQMAYDANMLRVPTVRWLGVFHSDLDKYHFPDRCLLKMTSHDKERAKAMLLRCYLSKEAPQWRKELEVMVQKGMKFEIEALSSNSLSFLSEYIPEKIHEGSCI
;
A
#
# COMPACT_ATOMS: atom_id res chain seq x y z
N MET A 1 -24.14 1.66 36.76
CA MET A 1 -23.02 1.81 35.81
C MET A 1 -22.96 0.55 34.97
N PRO A 2 -23.08 0.59 33.63
CA PRO A 2 -22.98 -0.61 32.81
C PRO A 2 -21.51 -0.97 32.55
N PRO A 3 -21.15 -2.27 32.51
CA PRO A 3 -19.80 -2.73 32.25
C PRO A 3 -19.43 -2.52 30.77
N GLY A 4 -18.20 -2.04 30.55
CA GLY A 4 -17.68 -1.66 29.24
C GLY A 4 -17.66 -2.80 28.22
N PHE A 5 -18.15 -2.49 27.03
CA PHE A 5 -17.94 -3.29 25.82
C PHE A 5 -16.44 -3.34 25.49
N PRO A 6 -15.81 -4.52 25.37
CA PRO A 6 -14.49 -4.62 24.79
C PRO A 6 -14.60 -4.46 23.27
N ILE A 7 -14.14 -3.32 22.76
CA ILE A 7 -13.98 -3.08 21.32
C ILE A 7 -12.71 -3.83 20.88
N PHE A 8 -12.86 -5.11 20.50
CA PHE A 8 -11.81 -5.83 19.78
C PHE A 8 -11.83 -5.40 18.31
N PRO A 9 -10.77 -4.79 17.74
CA PRO A 9 -10.80 -4.37 16.36
C PRO A 9 -10.53 -5.55 15.41
N LEU A 10 -11.47 -5.78 14.49
CA LEU A 10 -11.27 -6.19 13.10
C LEU A 10 -10.57 -7.54 12.79
N LYS A 11 -10.77 -8.60 13.58
CA LYS A 11 -10.41 -9.97 13.15
C LYS A 11 -11.62 -10.81 12.72
N GLN A 12 -12.79 -10.56 13.31
CA GLN A 12 -14.04 -11.27 12.97
C GLN A 12 -14.67 -10.81 11.64
N MET A 13 -14.47 -9.57 11.22
CA MET A 13 -15.04 -9.01 9.99
C MET A 13 -14.36 -9.51 8.69
N ALA A 14 -13.24 -10.23 8.81
CA ALA A 14 -12.60 -10.84 7.63
C ALA A 14 -13.46 -11.94 7.00
N TYR A 15 -14.39 -12.52 7.77
CA TYR A 15 -15.30 -13.56 7.30
C TYR A 15 -16.42 -13.00 6.40
N ASP A 16 -16.94 -11.81 6.72
CA ASP A 16 -17.96 -11.10 5.92
C ASP A 16 -17.36 -10.33 4.73
N ALA A 17 -16.04 -10.40 4.53
CA ALA A 17 -15.35 -9.70 3.45
C ALA A 17 -15.87 -10.09 2.05
N ASN A 18 -16.38 -11.31 1.86
CA ASN A 18 -16.94 -11.73 0.58
C ASN A 18 -18.27 -11.03 0.23
N MET A 19 -19.06 -10.59 1.22
CA MET A 19 -20.33 -9.87 0.98
C MET A 19 -20.15 -8.36 1.01
N LEU A 20 -19.08 -7.85 1.62
CA LEU A 20 -18.80 -6.41 1.75
C LEU A 20 -17.71 -5.91 0.78
N ARG A 21 -17.03 -6.79 0.05
CA ARG A 21 -16.03 -6.40 -0.95
C ARG A 21 -16.74 -5.89 -2.20
N VAL A 22 -16.40 -4.68 -2.62
CA VAL A 22 -16.69 -4.19 -3.96
C VAL A 22 -15.60 -4.75 -4.89
N PRO A 23 -15.90 -5.76 -5.73
CA PRO A 23 -14.88 -6.45 -6.53
C PRO A 23 -14.28 -5.57 -7.63
N THR A 24 -14.90 -4.41 -7.91
CA THR A 24 -14.44 -3.45 -8.91
C THR A 24 -13.45 -2.43 -8.37
N VAL A 25 -13.23 -2.38 -7.05
CA VAL A 25 -12.21 -1.50 -6.46
C VAL A 25 -10.84 -2.05 -6.79
N ARG A 26 -10.07 -1.23 -7.51
CA ARG A 26 -8.67 -1.49 -7.80
C ARG A 26 -7.81 -0.54 -7.00
N TRP A 27 -6.72 -1.05 -6.48
CA TRP A 27 -5.67 -0.28 -5.84
C TRP A 27 -4.80 0.37 -6.91
N LEU A 28 -5.02 1.67 -7.14
CA LEU A 28 -4.15 2.47 -8.00
C LEU A 28 -2.75 2.53 -7.38
N GLY A 29 -2.66 2.88 -6.10
CA GLY A 29 -1.42 2.87 -5.30
C GLY A 29 -0.30 3.77 -5.83
N VAL A 30 0.81 3.82 -5.10
CA VAL A 30 2.13 4.19 -5.62
C VAL A 30 3.06 3.03 -5.29
N PHE A 31 3.63 2.41 -6.31
CA PHE A 31 4.46 1.23 -6.15
C PHE A 31 5.94 1.60 -6.01
N HIS A 32 6.72 0.71 -5.40
CA HIS A 32 8.16 0.91 -5.31
C HIS A 32 8.84 0.76 -6.67
N SER A 33 8.21 0.06 -7.61
CA SER A 33 8.59 0.03 -9.02
C SER A 33 8.31 1.36 -9.74
N ASP A 34 7.25 2.08 -9.36
CA ASP A 34 6.96 3.41 -9.95
C ASP A 34 8.03 4.42 -9.54
N LEU A 35 8.64 4.24 -8.36
CA LEU A 35 9.72 5.10 -7.89
C LEU A 35 10.86 5.20 -8.91
N ASP A 36 11.17 4.06 -9.54
CA ASP A 36 12.20 3.93 -10.55
C ASP A 36 11.76 4.58 -11.87
N LYS A 37 10.53 4.29 -12.31
CA LYS A 37 9.97 4.77 -13.58
C LYS A 37 9.83 6.29 -13.67
N TYR A 38 9.38 6.93 -12.59
CA TYR A 38 9.13 8.37 -12.56
C TYR A 38 10.25 9.19 -11.90
N HIS A 39 11.37 8.55 -11.52
CA HIS A 39 12.53 9.21 -10.91
C HIS A 39 12.14 10.16 -9.77
N PHE A 40 11.44 9.63 -8.77
CA PHE A 40 11.06 10.43 -7.62
C PHE A 40 12.31 10.90 -6.88
N PRO A 41 12.35 12.18 -6.46
CA PRO A 41 13.52 12.71 -5.79
C PRO A 41 13.69 12.03 -4.42
N ASP A 42 14.93 11.68 -4.06
CA ASP A 42 15.27 10.94 -2.84
C ASP A 42 14.76 11.62 -1.56
N ARG A 43 14.53 12.94 -1.59
CA ARG A 43 13.95 13.71 -0.47
C ARG A 43 12.56 13.23 -0.04
N CYS A 44 11.83 12.59 -0.94
CA CYS A 44 10.50 12.06 -0.66
C CYS A 44 10.56 10.62 -0.13
N LEU A 45 11.72 9.97 -0.17
CA LEU A 45 11.94 8.64 0.39
C LEU A 45 12.33 8.75 1.86
N LEU A 46 11.60 8.01 2.68
CA LEU A 46 11.80 7.91 4.11
C LEU A 46 12.39 6.55 4.44
N LYS A 47 13.39 6.51 5.31
CA LYS A 47 13.94 5.23 5.79
C LYS A 47 12.88 4.49 6.62
N MET A 48 12.67 3.21 6.32
CA MET A 48 11.74 2.39 7.10
C MET A 48 12.24 2.22 8.53
N THR A 49 11.33 2.38 9.49
CA THR A 49 11.59 2.06 10.90
C THR A 49 11.61 0.54 11.11
N SER A 50 12.18 0.07 12.22
CA SER A 50 12.16 -1.35 12.57
C SER A 50 10.74 -1.90 12.65
N HIS A 51 9.82 -1.12 13.20
CA HIS A 51 8.40 -1.46 13.29
C HIS A 51 7.74 -1.59 11.91
N ASP A 52 8.06 -0.69 10.97
CA ASP A 52 7.57 -0.78 9.58
C ASP A 52 8.03 -2.09 8.92
N LYS A 53 9.28 -2.48 9.13
CA LYS A 53 9.86 -3.73 8.59
C LYS A 53 9.20 -4.97 9.19
N GLU A 54 8.97 -4.99 10.50
CA GLU A 54 8.27 -6.08 11.17
C GLU A 54 6.83 -6.22 10.67
N ARG A 55 6.12 -5.10 10.50
CA ARG A 55 4.75 -5.09 9.98
C ARG A 55 4.69 -5.57 8.54
N ALA A 56 5.61 -5.13 7.69
CA ALA A 56 5.69 -5.58 6.30
C ALA A 56 5.99 -7.09 6.21
N LYS A 57 6.91 -7.60 7.03
CA LYS A 57 7.16 -9.06 7.13
C LYS A 57 5.93 -9.82 7.62
N ALA A 58 5.23 -9.30 8.63
CA ALA A 58 3.99 -9.91 9.13
C ALA A 58 2.88 -9.93 8.06
N MET A 59 2.82 -8.92 7.18
CA MET A 59 1.93 -8.92 6.02
C MET A 59 2.33 -9.99 5.00
N LEU A 60 3.63 -10.13 4.66
CA LEU A 60 4.13 -11.17 3.74
C LEU A 60 3.83 -12.61 4.20
N LEU A 61 3.66 -12.83 5.51
CA LEU A 61 3.28 -14.11 6.09
C LEU A 61 1.79 -14.46 5.91
N ARG A 62 0.94 -13.49 5.52
CA ARG A 62 -0.50 -13.75 5.34
C ARG A 62 -0.75 -14.46 4.01
N CYS A 63 -1.40 -15.63 4.08
CA CYS A 63 -1.67 -16.50 2.93
C CYS A 63 -2.52 -15.86 1.82
N TYR A 64 -3.34 -14.86 2.16
CA TYR A 64 -4.16 -14.10 1.20
C TYR A 64 -3.33 -13.45 0.10
N LEU A 65 -2.22 -12.79 0.47
CA LEU A 65 -1.36 -12.06 -0.46
C LEU A 65 -0.73 -12.98 -1.50
N SER A 66 -0.43 -14.23 -1.12
CA SER A 66 0.16 -15.21 -2.03
C SER A 66 -0.82 -15.77 -3.07
N LYS A 67 -2.13 -15.75 -2.78
CA LYS A 67 -3.15 -16.33 -3.68
C LYS A 67 -3.92 -15.28 -4.47
N GLU A 68 -4.24 -14.14 -3.87
CA GLU A 68 -5.13 -13.14 -4.50
C GLU A 68 -4.37 -11.98 -5.16
N ALA A 69 -3.15 -11.65 -4.71
CA ALA A 69 -2.40 -10.51 -5.24
C ALA A 69 -0.87 -10.76 -5.24
N PRO A 70 -0.36 -11.63 -6.13
CA PRO A 70 1.07 -11.94 -6.20
C PRO A 70 1.94 -10.70 -6.50
N GLN A 71 1.38 -9.71 -7.21
CA GLN A 71 2.04 -8.43 -7.49
C GLN A 71 2.28 -7.63 -6.20
N TRP A 72 1.32 -7.61 -5.26
CA TRP A 72 1.49 -6.91 -3.97
C TRP A 72 2.59 -7.54 -3.14
N ARG A 73 2.68 -8.88 -3.16
CA ARG A 73 3.75 -9.60 -2.48
C ARG A 73 5.12 -9.17 -3.00
N LYS A 74 5.27 -9.08 -4.33
CA LYS A 74 6.52 -8.67 -4.98
C LYS A 74 6.90 -7.23 -4.60
N GLU A 75 5.95 -6.30 -4.70
CA GLU A 75 6.17 -4.89 -4.33
C GLU A 75 6.53 -4.72 -2.85
N LEU A 76 5.85 -5.45 -1.96
CA LEU A 76 6.13 -5.41 -0.53
C LEU A 76 7.51 -6.01 -0.19
N GLU A 77 7.93 -7.04 -0.91
CA GLU A 77 9.27 -7.62 -0.77
C GLU A 77 10.36 -6.63 -1.24
N VAL A 78 10.15 -5.98 -2.39
CA VAL A 78 11.03 -4.91 -2.90
C VAL A 78 11.13 -3.76 -1.89
N MET A 79 10.00 -3.34 -1.31
CA MET A 79 9.96 -2.30 -0.29
C MET A 79 10.77 -2.68 0.96
N VAL A 80 10.64 -3.93 1.45
CA VAL A 80 11.41 -4.42 2.60
C VAL A 80 12.90 -4.54 2.28
N GLN A 81 13.26 -4.96 1.06
CA GLN A 81 14.64 -5.07 0.60
C GLN A 81 15.32 -3.71 0.46
N LYS A 82 14.65 -2.74 -0.21
CA LYS A 82 15.13 -1.36 -0.33
C LYS A 82 15.16 -0.65 1.03
N GLY A 83 14.27 -1.03 1.95
CA GLY A 83 14.21 -0.47 3.29
C GLY A 83 13.77 1.00 3.32
N MET A 84 13.12 1.44 2.25
CA MET A 84 12.60 2.79 2.07
C MET A 84 11.07 2.73 2.01
N LYS A 85 10.43 3.78 2.47
CA LYS A 85 9.00 4.03 2.34
C LYS A 85 8.79 5.39 1.72
N PHE A 86 7.61 5.61 1.20
CA PHE A 86 7.25 6.85 0.55
C PHE A 86 5.89 7.29 1.05
N GLU A 87 5.70 8.60 1.21
CA GLU A 87 4.44 9.20 1.62
C GLU A 87 3.86 10.04 0.49
N ILE A 88 2.58 9.86 0.19
CA ILE A 88 1.89 10.61 -0.88
C ILE A 88 1.96 12.12 -0.61
N GLU A 89 1.99 12.54 0.65
CA GLU A 89 2.17 13.94 1.04
C GLU A 89 3.52 14.50 0.59
N ALA A 90 4.60 13.70 0.64
CA ALA A 90 5.91 14.10 0.13
C ALA A 90 5.93 14.28 -1.39
N LEU A 91 5.00 13.63 -2.10
CA LEU A 91 4.78 13.76 -3.53
C LEU A 91 4.04 15.05 -3.87
N SER A 92 2.98 15.33 -3.10
CA SER A 92 2.19 16.56 -3.23
C SER A 92 2.97 17.82 -2.87
N SER A 93 3.91 17.73 -1.91
CA SER A 93 4.76 18.87 -1.54
C SER A 93 5.76 19.24 -2.62
N ASN A 94 6.06 18.29 -3.51
CA ASN A 94 7.09 18.45 -4.52
C ASN A 94 6.59 19.14 -5.80
N SER A 95 5.39 18.79 -6.23
CA SER A 95 4.70 19.45 -7.34
C SER A 95 3.26 18.94 -7.43
N LEU A 96 2.28 19.85 -7.26
CA LEU A 96 0.86 19.52 -7.43
C LEU A 96 0.55 19.01 -8.84
N SER A 97 1.27 19.51 -9.85
CA SER A 97 1.15 19.09 -11.26
C SER A 97 1.51 17.62 -11.48
N PHE A 98 2.50 17.09 -10.75
CA PHE A 98 2.91 15.70 -10.94
C PHE A 98 1.80 14.72 -10.56
N LEU A 99 1.09 14.94 -9.45
CA LEU A 99 -0.02 14.05 -9.07
C LEU A 99 -1.16 14.11 -10.11
N SER A 100 -1.39 15.31 -10.66
CA SER A 100 -2.39 15.55 -11.71
C SER A 100 -2.04 14.85 -13.02
N GLU A 101 -0.77 14.64 -13.34
CA GLU A 101 -0.31 13.93 -14.54
C GLU A 101 -0.19 12.41 -14.27
N TYR A 102 0.32 12.04 -13.10
CA TYR A 102 0.57 10.65 -12.69
C TYR A 102 -0.72 9.83 -12.54
N ILE A 103 -1.75 10.38 -11.89
CA ILE A 103 -3.02 9.66 -11.67
C ILE A 103 -3.66 9.23 -13.00
N PRO A 104 -3.93 10.13 -13.97
CA PRO A 104 -4.57 9.73 -15.22
C PRO A 104 -3.67 8.82 -16.06
N GLU A 105 -2.36 9.05 -16.09
CA GLU A 105 -1.42 8.18 -16.82
C GLU A 105 -1.46 6.76 -16.27
N LYS A 106 -1.42 6.60 -14.95
CA LYS A 106 -1.45 5.29 -14.31
C LYS A 106 -2.78 4.56 -14.46
N ILE A 107 -3.89 5.31 -14.47
CA ILE A 107 -5.22 4.76 -14.78
C ILE A 107 -5.26 4.27 -16.23
N HIS A 108 -4.68 5.03 -17.16
CA HIS A 108 -4.63 4.67 -18.59
C HIS A 108 -3.76 3.43 -18.84
N GLU A 109 -2.64 3.32 -18.13
CA GLU A 109 -1.74 2.17 -18.22
C GLU A 109 -2.38 0.89 -17.62
N GLY A 110 -3.44 1.03 -16.81
CA GLY A 110 -4.12 -0.10 -16.21
C GLY A 110 -3.31 -0.78 -15.11
N SER A 111 -2.27 -0.13 -14.59
CA SER A 111 -1.38 -0.61 -13.53
C SER A 111 -2.03 -0.67 -12.14
N CYS A 112 -3.37 -0.62 -12.08
CA CYS A 112 -4.14 -0.75 -10.85
C CYS A 112 -4.38 -2.23 -10.55
N ILE A 113 -4.17 -2.63 -9.30
CA ILE A 113 -4.19 -4.03 -8.87
C ILE A 113 -5.43 -4.33 -8.03
#